data_AF-A0A3D5WDB5-F1
#
_entry.id   AF-A0A3D5WDB5-F1
#
_cell.length_a   1.000
_cell.length_b   1.000
_cell.length_c   1.000
_cell.angle_alpha   90.00
_cell.angle_beta   90.00
_cell.angle_gamma   90.00
#
_symmetry.space_group_name_H-M   'P 1'
#
loop_
_entity.id
_entity.type
_entity.pdbx_description
1 polymer ?
#
loop_
_entity_poly.entity_id
_entity_poly.type
_entity_poly.pdbx_seq_one_letter_code
_entity_poly.pdbx_strand_id
1 'polypeptide(L)'
;LEAINEVIEVAKQTHVPLQISHLKTSRERNWNKLDRMFQVIERAIDEGLDITCDRYPYIASNTGLQAILPDWTTEGDKETRVNRLRNETVREKIKNEIVKKHPEPDYWKTIVISTVVSEKNNKYEGMSIADSAGMVGKEPFDFTMDVLIEEEMNVSANYFTMSEDNLVKIYRKPYIMIGSDAACRADYGPLAEGNPHPRAFGTFPRALGIYAREKGIMTLPIAVKKMTSDPCRKLGIQKRGELREGFYADLVIFNPDTIVDKATFSEPMQYPEGIEYVIVNGDITVEKGEHTGCKSGRVLRKT
;
A
#
# COMPACT_ATOMS: atom_id res chain seq x y z
N LEU A 1 1.57 -4.80 -18.52
CA LEU A 1 2.97 -4.91 -19.02
C LEU A 1 3.33 -3.63 -19.76
N GLU A 2 2.42 -3.14 -20.58
CA GLU A 2 2.36 -1.83 -21.22
C GLU A 2 2.79 -0.70 -20.28
N ALA A 3 2.15 -0.57 -19.10
CA ALA A 3 2.51 0.45 -18.11
C ALA A 3 3.96 0.34 -17.58
N ILE A 4 4.52 -0.87 -17.51
CA ILE A 4 5.92 -1.07 -17.10
C ILE A 4 6.86 -0.67 -18.24
N ASN A 5 6.53 -1.05 -19.47
CA ASN A 5 7.31 -0.64 -20.64
C ASN A 5 7.32 0.89 -20.81
N GLU A 6 6.19 1.55 -20.59
CA GLU A 6 6.07 3.01 -20.68
C GLU A 6 7.04 3.72 -19.72
N VAL A 7 7.02 3.38 -18.43
CA VAL A 7 7.91 4.05 -17.46
C VAL A 7 9.38 3.70 -17.66
N ILE A 8 9.68 2.50 -18.17
CA ILE A 8 11.04 2.12 -18.57
C ILE A 8 11.48 2.94 -19.77
N GLU A 9 10.63 3.14 -20.77
CA GLU A 9 10.94 3.94 -21.95
C GLU A 9 11.23 5.40 -21.57
N VAL A 10 10.45 5.98 -20.65
CA VAL A 10 10.75 7.30 -20.10
C VAL A 10 12.12 7.34 -19.44
N ALA A 11 12.46 6.33 -18.62
CA ALA A 11 13.78 6.24 -17.97
C ALA A 11 14.92 6.08 -19.00
N LYS A 12 14.70 5.32 -20.09
CA LYS A 12 15.66 5.16 -21.19
C LYS A 12 15.96 6.49 -21.87
N GLN A 13 14.92 7.26 -22.19
CA GLN A 13 15.07 8.53 -22.92
C GLN A 13 15.66 9.65 -22.06
N THR A 14 15.38 9.63 -20.76
CA THR A 14 15.78 10.72 -19.85
C THR A 14 17.03 10.41 -19.03
N HIS A 15 17.47 9.15 -18.99
CA HIS A 15 18.57 8.65 -18.18
C HIS A 15 18.43 8.90 -16.67
N VAL A 16 17.20 9.12 -16.19
CA VAL A 16 16.93 9.30 -14.75
C VAL A 16 16.71 7.96 -14.06
N PRO A 17 17.11 7.81 -12.78
CA PRO A 17 16.76 6.64 -11.98
C PRO A 17 15.25 6.44 -11.89
N LEU A 18 14.78 5.20 -12.09
CA LEU A 18 13.38 4.83 -12.04
C LEU A 18 13.04 4.13 -10.71
N GLN A 19 11.98 4.59 -10.04
CA GLN A 19 11.34 3.89 -8.92
C GLN A 19 9.95 3.43 -9.34
N ILE A 20 9.75 2.12 -9.51
CA ILE A 20 8.41 1.56 -9.74
C ILE A 20 7.75 1.34 -8.38
N SER A 21 6.80 2.19 -8.04
CA SER A 21 6.10 2.09 -6.75
C SER A 21 5.29 0.80 -6.65
N HIS A 22 5.24 0.20 -5.46
CA HIS A 22 4.33 -0.87 -5.05
C HIS A 22 4.06 -1.95 -6.12
N LEU A 23 5.13 -2.56 -6.65
CA LEU A 23 5.09 -3.48 -7.80
C LEU A 23 4.15 -4.68 -7.56
N LYS A 24 3.16 -4.90 -8.44
CA LYS A 24 2.15 -5.94 -8.23
C LYS A 24 1.51 -6.41 -9.53
N THR A 25 0.97 -7.62 -9.51
CA THR A 25 -0.03 -8.10 -10.47
C THR A 25 -1.38 -8.15 -9.77
N SER A 26 -2.30 -7.23 -10.13
CA SER A 26 -3.62 -7.16 -9.53
C SER A 26 -4.64 -7.94 -10.37
N ARG A 27 -5.50 -8.70 -9.68
CA ARG A 27 -6.54 -9.61 -10.18
C ARG A 27 -5.99 -10.88 -10.81
N GLU A 28 -6.72 -11.98 -10.64
CA GLU A 28 -6.31 -13.34 -10.99
C GLU A 28 -5.88 -13.46 -12.46
N ARG A 29 -6.64 -12.86 -13.37
CA ARG A 29 -6.33 -12.80 -14.82
C ARG A 29 -4.97 -12.18 -15.17
N ASN A 30 -4.32 -11.51 -14.23
CA ASN A 30 -3.01 -10.89 -14.41
C ASN A 30 -1.91 -11.59 -13.57
N TRP A 31 -2.23 -12.50 -12.67
CA TRP A 31 -1.24 -13.12 -11.78
C TRP A 31 -0.17 -13.88 -12.56
N ASN A 32 -0.55 -14.53 -13.67
CA ASN A 32 0.36 -15.21 -14.59
C ASN A 32 1.34 -14.28 -15.31
N LYS A 33 1.12 -12.96 -15.31
CA LYS A 33 2.00 -11.99 -16.00
C LYS A 33 3.27 -11.66 -15.21
N LEU A 34 3.40 -12.15 -13.98
CA LEU A 34 4.49 -11.79 -13.08
C LEU A 34 5.88 -12.12 -13.67
N ASP A 35 6.06 -13.34 -14.18
CA ASP A 35 7.36 -13.76 -14.71
C ASP A 35 7.77 -12.93 -15.93
N ARG A 36 6.79 -12.58 -16.79
CA ARG A 36 7.04 -11.68 -17.92
C ARG A 36 7.36 -10.26 -17.48
N MET A 37 6.73 -9.78 -16.41
CA MET A 37 7.03 -8.47 -15.81
C MET A 37 8.47 -8.42 -15.29
N PHE A 38 8.94 -9.48 -14.60
CA PHE A 38 10.34 -9.57 -14.17
C PHE A 38 11.31 -9.55 -15.35
N GLN A 39 11.05 -10.33 -16.40
CA GLN A 39 11.91 -10.34 -17.60
C GLN A 39 12.07 -8.96 -18.23
N VAL A 40 11.00 -8.15 -18.24
CA VAL A 40 11.05 -6.79 -18.79
C VAL A 40 11.90 -5.87 -17.91
N ILE A 41 11.69 -5.89 -16.59
CA ILE A 41 12.44 -5.06 -15.63
C ILE A 41 13.91 -5.46 -15.62
N GLU A 42 14.20 -6.76 -15.53
CA GLU A 42 15.56 -7.30 -15.43
C GLU A 42 16.37 -7.03 -16.69
N ARG A 43 15.76 -7.16 -17.88
CA ARG A 43 16.41 -6.77 -19.12
C ARG A 43 16.81 -5.29 -19.12
N ALA A 44 15.93 -4.40 -18.66
CA ALA A 44 16.25 -2.98 -18.61
C ALA A 44 17.36 -2.67 -17.59
N ILE A 45 17.42 -3.40 -16.47
CA ILE A 45 18.53 -3.33 -15.51
C ILE A 45 19.83 -3.83 -16.17
N ASP A 46 19.80 -4.95 -16.88
CA ASP A 46 20.96 -5.52 -17.58
C ASP A 46 21.47 -4.59 -18.70
N GLU A 47 20.57 -3.79 -19.30
CA GLU A 47 20.89 -2.72 -20.26
C GLU A 47 21.49 -1.46 -19.59
N GLY A 48 21.64 -1.46 -18.25
CA GLY A 48 22.31 -0.41 -17.49
C GLY A 48 21.40 0.64 -16.86
N LEU A 49 20.07 0.46 -16.87
CA LEU A 49 19.17 1.40 -16.21
C LEU A 49 19.16 1.19 -14.69
N ASP A 50 19.18 2.31 -13.95
CA ASP A 50 18.94 2.31 -12.49
C ASP A 50 17.43 2.17 -12.21
N ILE A 51 16.97 0.93 -12.09
CA ILE A 51 15.59 0.60 -11.75
C ILE A 51 15.54 -0.05 -10.37
N THR A 52 14.70 0.51 -9.51
CA THR A 52 14.31 -0.08 -8.24
C THR A 52 12.80 -0.10 -8.14
N CYS A 53 12.26 -0.99 -7.32
CA CYS A 53 10.85 -0.98 -6.99
C CYS A 53 10.68 -1.12 -5.47
N ASP A 54 9.47 -0.88 -4.98
CA ASP A 54 9.11 -1.18 -3.59
C ASP A 54 7.83 -2.03 -3.54
N ARG A 55 7.61 -2.64 -2.37
CA ARG A 55 6.38 -3.39 -2.10
C ARG A 55 6.08 -3.48 -0.61
N TYR A 56 4.81 -3.31 -0.23
CA TYR A 56 4.29 -3.64 1.11
C TYR A 56 3.91 -5.13 1.26
N PRO A 57 3.99 -5.73 2.45
CA PRO A 57 3.85 -7.19 2.66
C PRO A 57 2.40 -7.67 2.82
N TYR A 58 1.50 -7.19 1.94
CA TYR A 58 0.06 -7.52 1.96
C TYR A 58 -0.50 -7.78 0.56
N ILE A 59 -1.54 -8.60 0.50
CA ILE A 59 -2.26 -9.00 -0.72
C ILE A 59 -3.48 -8.11 -1.05
N ALA A 60 -3.74 -7.07 -0.25
CA ALA A 60 -4.76 -6.07 -0.53
C ALA A 60 -4.10 -4.70 -0.77
N SER A 61 -4.63 -3.91 -1.71
CA SER A 61 -4.26 -2.50 -1.85
C SER A 61 -5.31 -1.63 -1.15
N ASN A 62 -4.98 -0.38 -0.85
CA ASN A 62 -5.94 0.59 -0.31
C ASN A 62 -5.91 1.87 -1.16
N THR A 63 -7.08 2.36 -1.54
CA THR A 63 -7.29 3.64 -2.23
C THR A 63 -8.76 4.04 -2.11
N GLY A 64 -9.15 5.16 -2.72
CA GLY A 64 -10.55 5.58 -2.76
C GLY A 64 -11.44 4.62 -3.56
N LEU A 65 -12.66 4.36 -3.05
CA LEU A 65 -13.65 3.49 -3.68
C LEU A 65 -14.00 3.94 -5.11
N GLN A 66 -13.93 5.25 -5.37
CA GLN A 66 -14.13 5.84 -6.70
C GLN A 66 -13.16 5.30 -7.77
N ALA A 67 -12.05 4.64 -7.40
CA ALA A 67 -11.13 4.01 -8.34
C ALA A 67 -11.76 2.86 -9.15
N ILE A 68 -12.96 2.38 -8.78
CA ILE A 68 -13.71 1.43 -9.60
C ILE A 68 -14.37 2.08 -10.82
N LEU A 69 -14.59 3.40 -10.77
CA LEU A 69 -15.32 4.12 -11.79
C LEU A 69 -14.43 4.28 -13.04
N PRO A 70 -15.01 4.36 -14.25
CA PRO A 70 -14.26 4.73 -15.44
C PRO A 70 -13.59 6.10 -15.32
N ASP A 71 -12.41 6.27 -15.92
CA ASP A 71 -11.58 7.47 -15.73
C ASP A 71 -12.32 8.77 -16.07
N TRP A 72 -13.16 8.77 -17.12
CA TRP A 72 -13.97 9.93 -17.54
C TRP A 72 -14.97 10.41 -16.45
N THR A 73 -15.28 9.58 -15.46
CA THR A 73 -16.15 9.98 -14.34
C THR A 73 -15.45 10.88 -13.33
N THR A 74 -14.12 10.98 -13.40
CA THR A 74 -13.30 11.79 -12.48
C THR A 74 -13.16 13.25 -12.90
N GLU A 75 -13.66 13.61 -14.08
CA GLU A 75 -13.59 14.98 -14.61
C GLU A 75 -14.55 15.94 -13.89
N GLY A 76 -14.08 17.17 -13.64
CA GLY A 76 -14.84 18.24 -13.01
C GLY A 76 -14.65 18.32 -11.49
N ASP A 77 -15.34 19.27 -10.88
CA ASP A 77 -15.31 19.46 -9.43
C ASP A 77 -16.08 18.35 -8.68
N LYS A 78 -16.09 18.45 -7.34
CA LYS A 78 -16.76 17.47 -6.47
C LYS A 78 -18.26 17.34 -6.79
N GLU A 79 -18.96 18.46 -6.92
CA GLU A 79 -20.39 18.48 -7.18
C GLU A 79 -20.74 17.88 -8.54
N THR A 80 -19.98 18.21 -9.59
CA THR A 80 -20.13 17.64 -10.94
C THR A 80 -19.98 16.12 -10.91
N ARG A 81 -18.98 15.61 -10.20
CA ARG A 81 -18.73 14.17 -10.08
C ARG A 81 -19.85 13.45 -9.33
N VAL A 82 -20.35 14.03 -8.24
CA VAL A 82 -21.49 13.45 -7.48
C VAL A 82 -22.78 13.48 -8.30
N ASN A 83 -23.09 14.61 -8.95
CA ASN A 83 -24.28 14.75 -9.79
C ASN A 83 -24.25 13.81 -11.00
N ARG A 84 -23.07 13.52 -11.54
CA ARG A 84 -22.88 12.50 -12.59
C ARG A 84 -23.36 11.12 -12.13
N LEU A 85 -23.07 10.73 -10.88
CA LEU A 85 -23.55 9.47 -10.32
C LEU A 85 -25.06 9.46 -10.03
N ARG A 86 -25.74 10.61 -9.98
CA ARG A 86 -27.20 10.68 -9.81
C ARG A 86 -27.98 10.47 -11.10
N ASN A 87 -27.33 10.57 -12.26
CA ASN A 87 -27.98 10.42 -13.55
C ASN A 87 -28.09 8.93 -13.95
N GLU A 88 -29.31 8.45 -14.19
CA GLU A 88 -29.59 7.03 -14.49
C GLU A 88 -28.92 6.54 -15.77
N THR A 89 -28.99 7.32 -16.86
CA THR A 89 -28.33 6.98 -18.13
C THR A 89 -26.81 6.86 -17.95
N VAL A 90 -26.23 7.73 -17.13
CA VAL A 90 -24.81 7.67 -16.79
C VAL A 90 -24.50 6.46 -15.92
N ARG A 91 -25.33 6.14 -14.91
CA ARG A 91 -25.17 4.92 -14.09
C ARG A 91 -25.15 3.67 -14.96
N GLU A 92 -26.07 3.53 -15.91
CA GLU A 92 -26.11 2.37 -16.81
C GLU A 92 -24.84 2.27 -17.68
N LYS A 93 -24.33 3.41 -18.17
CA LYS A 93 -23.04 3.42 -18.88
C LYS A 93 -21.89 2.94 -17.98
N ILE A 94 -21.80 3.47 -16.76
CA ILE A 94 -20.79 3.08 -15.78
C ILE A 94 -20.89 1.59 -15.45
N LYS A 95 -22.11 1.08 -15.21
CA LYS A 95 -22.39 -0.32 -14.91
C LYS A 95 -21.86 -1.24 -16.00
N ASN A 96 -22.19 -0.93 -17.26
CA ASN A 96 -21.74 -1.70 -18.41
C ASN A 96 -20.21 -1.72 -18.55
N GLU A 97 -19.55 -0.58 -18.33
CA GLU A 97 -18.08 -0.51 -18.37
C GLU A 97 -17.43 -1.28 -17.22
N ILE A 98 -17.96 -1.20 -16.00
CA ILE A 98 -17.46 -1.96 -14.84
C ILE A 98 -17.61 -3.45 -15.07
N VAL A 99 -18.79 -3.93 -15.49
CA VAL A 99 -19.03 -5.36 -15.76
C VAL A 99 -18.12 -5.87 -16.88
N LYS A 100 -17.92 -5.07 -17.95
CA LYS A 100 -17.00 -5.43 -19.04
C LYS A 100 -15.55 -5.50 -18.55
N LYS A 101 -15.12 -4.55 -17.72
CA LYS A 101 -13.76 -4.50 -17.16
C LYS A 101 -13.55 -5.57 -16.09
N HIS A 102 -14.59 -5.97 -15.40
CA HIS A 102 -14.57 -6.88 -14.25
C HIS A 102 -15.73 -7.89 -14.32
N PRO A 103 -15.65 -8.88 -15.23
CA PRO A 103 -16.70 -9.87 -15.43
C PRO A 103 -16.74 -10.93 -14.33
N GLU A 104 -15.79 -10.90 -13.38
CA GLU A 104 -15.68 -11.91 -12.34
C GLU A 104 -16.89 -11.82 -11.37
N PRO A 105 -17.62 -12.93 -11.10
CA PRO A 105 -18.87 -12.89 -10.33
C PRO A 105 -18.66 -12.42 -8.88
N ASP A 106 -17.49 -12.72 -8.31
CA ASP A 106 -17.13 -12.34 -6.94
C ASP A 106 -16.42 -10.98 -6.85
N TYR A 107 -16.41 -10.19 -7.92
CA TYR A 107 -15.73 -8.88 -7.96
C TYR A 107 -16.02 -8.02 -6.73
N TRP A 108 -17.30 -7.87 -6.37
CA TRP A 108 -17.75 -7.03 -5.26
C TRP A 108 -17.40 -7.59 -3.88
N LYS A 109 -17.13 -8.90 -3.75
CA LYS A 109 -16.64 -9.50 -2.51
C LYS A 109 -15.17 -9.15 -2.25
N THR A 110 -14.41 -8.84 -3.30
CA THR A 110 -12.98 -8.48 -3.19
C THR A 110 -12.74 -7.03 -2.74
N ILE A 111 -13.80 -6.23 -2.61
CA ILE A 111 -13.74 -4.81 -2.27
C ILE A 111 -14.37 -4.62 -0.90
N VAL A 112 -13.57 -4.22 0.07
CA VAL A 112 -13.97 -4.02 1.47
C VAL A 112 -13.92 -2.54 1.79
N ILE A 113 -15.01 -1.97 2.29
CA ILE A 113 -15.05 -0.58 2.73
C ILE A 113 -14.11 -0.45 3.94
N SER A 114 -13.17 0.49 3.86
CA SER A 114 -12.20 0.73 4.93
C SER A 114 -12.53 2.00 5.71
N THR A 115 -12.97 3.08 5.06
CA THR A 115 -13.32 4.29 5.80
C THR A 115 -14.41 5.04 5.07
N VAL A 116 -15.39 5.51 5.84
CA VAL A 116 -16.40 6.49 5.41
C VAL A 116 -16.26 7.76 6.27
N VAL A 117 -16.91 8.84 5.87
CA VAL A 117 -16.86 10.11 6.62
C VAL A 117 -18.12 10.36 7.44
N SER A 118 -19.26 9.80 7.04
CA SER A 118 -20.54 10.01 7.75
C SER A 118 -20.86 8.90 8.75
N GLU A 119 -21.36 9.28 9.92
CA GLU A 119 -21.81 8.33 10.96
C GLU A 119 -22.87 7.36 10.45
N LYS A 120 -23.68 7.79 9.47
CA LYS A 120 -24.74 7.00 8.84
C LYS A 120 -24.21 5.68 8.26
N ASN A 121 -23.01 5.72 7.68
CA ASN A 121 -22.43 4.62 6.91
C ASN A 121 -21.33 3.86 7.67
N ASN A 122 -20.98 4.26 8.90
CA ASN A 122 -19.94 3.61 9.74
C ASN A 122 -20.14 2.10 9.86
N LYS A 123 -21.39 1.64 9.88
CA LYS A 123 -21.75 0.21 9.98
C LYS A 123 -21.26 -0.65 8.80
N TYR A 124 -20.85 -0.05 7.68
CA TYR A 124 -20.32 -0.77 6.52
C TYR A 124 -18.79 -0.89 6.55
N GLU A 125 -18.10 -0.20 7.46
CA GLU A 125 -16.64 -0.32 7.58
C GLU A 125 -16.24 -1.76 7.93
N GLY A 126 -15.21 -2.27 7.27
CA GLY A 126 -14.75 -3.66 7.39
C GLY A 126 -15.58 -4.67 6.59
N MET A 127 -16.71 -4.27 5.99
CA MET A 127 -17.56 -5.16 5.19
C MET A 127 -17.26 -5.08 3.69
N SER A 128 -17.47 -6.19 2.98
CA SER A 128 -17.40 -6.18 1.52
C SER A 128 -18.55 -5.38 0.92
N ILE A 129 -18.38 -4.86 -0.30
CA ILE A 129 -19.48 -4.22 -1.04
C ILE A 129 -20.65 -5.20 -1.22
N ALA A 130 -20.36 -6.47 -1.50
CA ALA A 130 -21.38 -7.49 -1.64
C ALA A 130 -22.19 -7.69 -0.35
N ASP A 131 -21.52 -7.82 0.80
CA ASP A 131 -22.19 -8.04 2.09
C ASP A 131 -22.98 -6.79 2.51
N SER A 132 -22.40 -5.61 2.32
CA SER A 132 -23.04 -4.33 2.66
C SER A 132 -24.30 -4.09 1.82
N ALA A 133 -24.26 -4.42 0.52
CA ALA A 133 -25.41 -4.35 -0.36
C ALA A 133 -26.50 -5.37 0.05
N GLY A 134 -26.09 -6.58 0.42
CA GLY A 134 -26.97 -7.62 0.94
C GLY A 134 -27.72 -7.21 2.21
N MET A 135 -27.06 -6.50 3.14
CA MET A 135 -27.70 -5.99 4.37
C MET A 135 -28.90 -5.08 4.12
N VAL A 136 -28.90 -4.36 2.99
CA VAL A 136 -29.96 -3.41 2.63
C VAL A 136 -30.81 -3.89 1.44
N GLY A 137 -30.62 -5.13 1.00
CA GLY A 137 -31.38 -5.72 -0.11
C GLY A 137 -31.19 -5.01 -1.46
N LYS A 138 -29.98 -4.49 -1.72
CA LYS A 138 -29.64 -3.82 -2.98
C LYS A 138 -28.65 -4.63 -3.81
N GLU A 139 -28.65 -4.38 -5.11
CA GLU A 139 -27.56 -4.83 -5.99
C GLU A 139 -26.24 -4.12 -5.63
N PRO A 140 -25.09 -4.82 -5.68
CA PRO A 140 -23.79 -4.25 -5.29
C PRO A 140 -23.43 -2.96 -6.03
N PHE A 141 -23.76 -2.87 -7.32
CA PHE A 141 -23.51 -1.67 -8.12
C PHE A 141 -24.30 -0.47 -7.59
N ASP A 142 -25.60 -0.64 -7.37
CA ASP A 142 -26.50 0.44 -6.93
C ASP A 142 -26.16 0.89 -5.52
N PHE A 143 -25.89 -0.05 -4.61
CA PHE A 143 -25.36 0.24 -3.28
C PHE A 143 -24.08 1.09 -3.37
N THR A 144 -23.16 0.72 -4.24
CA THR A 144 -21.89 1.44 -4.39
C THR A 144 -22.09 2.86 -4.89
N MET A 145 -22.96 3.07 -5.88
CA MET A 145 -23.27 4.41 -6.38
C MET A 145 -23.90 5.27 -5.28
N ASP A 146 -24.80 4.71 -4.48
CA ASP A 146 -25.47 5.43 -3.40
C ASP A 146 -24.48 5.82 -2.30
N VAL A 147 -23.63 4.90 -1.84
CA VAL A 147 -22.60 5.20 -0.83
C VAL A 147 -21.62 6.26 -1.34
N LEU A 148 -21.19 6.18 -2.60
CA LEU A 148 -20.33 7.22 -3.19
C LEU A 148 -21.00 8.59 -3.26
N ILE A 149 -22.32 8.66 -3.45
CA ILE A 149 -23.06 9.93 -3.43
C ILE A 149 -23.20 10.46 -2.00
N GLU A 150 -23.60 9.58 -1.06
CA GLU A 150 -23.86 9.93 0.33
C GLU A 150 -22.61 10.42 1.06
N GLU A 151 -21.46 9.83 0.76
CA GLU A 151 -20.15 10.20 1.31
C GLU A 151 -19.44 11.27 0.47
N GLU A 152 -20.11 11.79 -0.56
CA GLU A 152 -19.58 12.74 -1.54
C GLU A 152 -18.20 12.35 -2.10
N MET A 153 -18.06 11.07 -2.49
CA MET A 153 -16.85 10.40 -3.00
C MET A 153 -15.72 10.21 -1.98
N ASN A 154 -15.95 10.46 -0.69
CA ASN A 154 -14.93 10.30 0.37
C ASN A 154 -15.03 8.94 1.04
N VAL A 155 -14.83 7.89 0.24
CA VAL A 155 -14.87 6.50 0.72
C VAL A 155 -13.54 5.85 0.37
N SER A 156 -12.89 5.24 1.36
CA SER A 156 -11.68 4.43 1.13
C SER A 156 -12.04 2.95 1.13
N ALA A 157 -11.38 2.15 0.29
CA ALA A 157 -11.60 0.72 0.20
C ALA A 157 -10.29 -0.08 0.11
N ASN A 158 -10.32 -1.28 0.69
CA ASN A 158 -9.33 -2.32 0.54
C ASN A 158 -9.72 -3.24 -0.64
N TYR A 159 -8.76 -3.52 -1.52
CA TYR A 159 -8.96 -4.34 -2.72
C TYR A 159 -8.12 -5.62 -2.65
N PHE A 160 -8.76 -6.72 -2.29
CA PHE A 160 -8.16 -8.05 -2.16
C PHE A 160 -8.00 -8.71 -3.53
N THR A 161 -6.98 -8.28 -4.26
CA THR A 161 -6.81 -8.65 -5.68
C THR A 161 -5.46 -9.27 -6.00
N MET A 162 -4.55 -9.41 -5.03
CA MET A 162 -3.21 -9.94 -5.26
C MET A 162 -3.07 -11.36 -4.71
N SER A 163 -2.06 -12.07 -5.19
CA SER A 163 -1.68 -13.41 -4.74
C SER A 163 -0.48 -13.35 -3.80
N GLU A 164 -0.53 -14.15 -2.73
CA GLU A 164 0.57 -14.36 -1.79
C GLU A 164 1.79 -14.96 -2.48
N ASP A 165 1.60 -15.92 -3.38
CA ASP A 165 2.70 -16.54 -4.14
C ASP A 165 3.45 -15.52 -4.98
N ASN A 166 2.70 -14.62 -5.62
CA ASN A 166 3.28 -13.53 -6.40
C ASN A 166 4.01 -12.53 -5.50
N LEU A 167 3.45 -12.20 -4.33
CA LEU A 167 4.10 -11.33 -3.34
C LEU A 167 5.45 -11.92 -2.88
N VAL A 168 5.50 -13.20 -2.56
CA VAL A 168 6.74 -13.90 -2.18
C VAL A 168 7.78 -13.83 -3.29
N LYS A 169 7.38 -14.12 -4.54
CA LYS A 169 8.27 -14.03 -5.70
C LYS A 169 8.81 -12.61 -5.91
N ILE A 170 7.98 -11.59 -5.73
CA ILE A 170 8.40 -10.18 -5.80
C ILE A 170 9.44 -9.89 -4.71
N TYR A 171 9.15 -10.20 -3.46
CA TYR A 171 10.05 -9.89 -2.33
C TYR A 171 11.44 -10.52 -2.45
N ARG A 172 11.57 -11.66 -3.14
CA ARG A 172 12.86 -12.31 -3.41
C ARG A 172 13.76 -11.54 -4.37
N LYS A 173 13.23 -10.64 -5.18
CA LYS A 173 14.03 -9.91 -6.18
C LYS A 173 14.94 -8.88 -5.50
N PRO A 174 16.20 -8.73 -5.95
CA PRO A 174 17.18 -7.88 -5.29
C PRO A 174 16.84 -6.38 -5.37
N TYR A 175 16.16 -5.96 -6.44
CA TYR A 175 15.77 -4.57 -6.71
C TYR A 175 14.46 -4.14 -6.01
N ILE A 176 13.90 -4.97 -5.13
CA ILE A 176 12.68 -4.66 -4.36
C ILE A 176 13.02 -4.19 -2.96
N MET A 177 12.59 -2.99 -2.61
CA MET A 177 12.62 -2.42 -1.27
C MET A 177 11.30 -2.66 -0.53
N ILE A 178 11.32 -2.50 0.79
CA ILE A 178 10.12 -2.58 1.62
C ILE A 178 9.61 -1.16 1.86
N GLY A 179 8.37 -0.90 1.41
CA GLY A 179 7.70 0.39 1.58
C GLY A 179 6.24 0.15 1.98
N SER A 180 5.72 0.93 2.92
CA SER A 180 4.38 0.70 3.51
C SER A 180 3.23 1.09 2.61
N ASP A 181 3.43 2.07 1.71
CA ASP A 181 2.36 2.68 0.90
C ASP A 181 1.21 3.23 1.78
N ALA A 182 1.49 3.52 3.04
CA ALA A 182 0.49 4.04 3.98
C ALA A 182 0.50 5.57 3.99
N ALA A 183 -0.67 6.18 4.14
CA ALA A 183 -0.77 7.54 4.64
C ALA A 183 -0.20 7.61 6.08
N CYS A 184 0.24 8.79 6.50
CA CYS A 184 0.64 9.00 7.90
C CYS A 184 -0.58 8.78 8.82
N ARG A 185 -0.43 7.90 9.81
CA ARG A 185 -1.48 7.53 10.77
C ARG A 185 -0.92 7.56 12.18
N ALA A 186 -1.81 7.81 13.14
CA ALA A 186 -1.57 7.71 14.56
C ALA A 186 -2.86 7.19 15.22
N ASP A 187 -2.75 6.55 16.37
CA ASP A 187 -3.89 6.11 17.19
C ASP A 187 -4.44 7.25 18.08
N TYR A 188 -3.91 8.47 17.93
CA TYR A 188 -4.36 9.67 18.61
C TYR A 188 -4.60 10.85 17.66
N GLY A 189 -5.41 11.80 18.13
CA GLY A 189 -5.69 13.05 17.44
C GLY A 189 -6.43 12.85 16.10
N PRO A 190 -6.35 13.83 15.17
CA PRO A 190 -7.10 13.79 13.91
C PRO A 190 -6.73 12.62 12.98
N LEU A 191 -5.62 11.93 13.23
CA LEU A 191 -5.16 10.81 12.41
C LEU A 191 -5.69 9.45 12.88
N ALA A 192 -6.35 9.42 14.06
CA ALA A 192 -6.96 8.22 14.66
C ALA A 192 -8.33 7.89 14.06
N GLU A 193 -8.88 8.76 13.22
CA GLU A 193 -10.18 8.54 12.60
C GLU A 193 -10.12 7.55 11.43
N GLY A 194 -11.12 6.67 11.38
CA GLY A 194 -11.33 5.67 10.33
C GLY A 194 -10.57 4.36 10.55
N ASN A 195 -10.74 3.43 9.59
CA ASN A 195 -10.14 2.10 9.62
C ASN A 195 -9.07 1.96 8.52
N PRO A 196 -7.82 2.43 8.73
CA PRO A 196 -6.79 2.40 7.68
C PRO A 196 -6.40 0.97 7.30
N HIS A 197 -5.71 0.79 6.18
CA HIS A 197 -5.11 -0.52 5.89
C HIS A 197 -4.03 -0.85 6.94
N PRO A 198 -3.95 -2.10 7.46
CA PRO A 198 -2.97 -2.51 8.49
C PRO A 198 -1.49 -2.30 8.12
N ARG A 199 -1.20 -2.00 6.86
CA ARG A 199 0.15 -1.72 6.37
C ARG A 199 0.72 -0.44 6.99
N ALA A 200 -0.13 0.45 7.51
CA ALA A 200 0.28 1.64 8.23
C ALA A 200 1.05 1.34 9.51
N PHE A 201 0.70 0.27 10.22
CA PHE A 201 1.31 -0.09 11.51
C PHE A 201 2.14 -1.38 11.45
N GLY A 202 1.88 -2.25 10.47
CA GLY A 202 2.47 -3.58 10.42
C GLY A 202 3.56 -3.83 9.37
N THR A 203 3.81 -2.92 8.42
CA THR A 203 4.65 -3.23 7.25
C THR A 203 6.03 -3.82 7.59
N PHE A 204 6.85 -3.09 8.35
CA PHE A 204 8.22 -3.52 8.61
C PHE A 204 8.29 -4.73 9.57
N PRO A 205 7.54 -4.76 10.69
CA PRO A 205 7.45 -5.93 11.55
C PRO A 205 6.97 -7.19 10.82
N ARG A 206 5.97 -7.07 9.94
CA ARG A 206 5.48 -8.20 9.12
C ARG A 206 6.56 -8.74 8.19
N ALA A 207 7.33 -7.85 7.56
CA ALA A 207 8.42 -8.27 6.69
C ALA A 207 9.52 -9.02 7.46
N LEU A 208 9.85 -8.58 8.69
CA LEU A 208 10.85 -9.22 9.54
C LEU A 208 10.34 -10.55 10.15
N GLY A 209 9.18 -10.52 10.82
CA GLY A 209 8.63 -11.66 11.54
C GLY A 209 8.03 -12.73 10.63
N ILE A 210 7.13 -12.33 9.73
CA ILE A 210 6.41 -13.29 8.89
C ILE A 210 7.26 -13.71 7.68
N TYR A 211 7.79 -12.75 6.92
CA TYR A 211 8.44 -13.07 5.65
C TYR A 211 9.91 -13.51 5.80
N ALA A 212 10.69 -12.87 6.67
CA ALA A 212 12.08 -13.25 6.89
C ALA A 212 12.22 -14.41 7.88
N ARG A 213 11.64 -14.32 9.09
CA ARG A 213 11.77 -15.37 10.11
C ARG A 213 10.90 -16.60 9.81
N GLU A 214 9.58 -16.45 9.70
CA GLU A 214 8.68 -17.62 9.63
C GLU A 214 8.65 -18.30 8.26
N LYS A 215 8.45 -17.53 7.18
CA LYS A 215 8.39 -18.07 5.81
C LYS A 215 9.77 -18.30 5.20
N GLY A 216 10.83 -17.72 5.77
CA GLY A 216 12.20 -17.89 5.28
C GLY A 216 12.41 -17.46 3.82
N ILE A 217 11.61 -16.51 3.30
CA ILE A 217 11.71 -16.13 1.87
C ILE A 217 12.95 -15.29 1.58
N MET A 218 13.55 -14.70 2.62
CA MET A 218 14.83 -14.01 2.63
C MET A 218 15.42 -14.08 4.04
N THR A 219 16.72 -13.87 4.18
CA THR A 219 17.36 -13.79 5.49
C THR A 219 17.04 -12.46 6.18
N LEU A 220 17.11 -12.43 7.51
CA LEU A 220 16.89 -11.20 8.29
C LEU A 220 17.83 -10.04 7.86
N PRO A 221 19.15 -10.25 7.60
CA PRO A 221 20.01 -9.19 7.09
C PRO A 221 19.57 -8.64 5.72
N ILE A 222 19.04 -9.49 4.83
CA ILE A 222 18.51 -9.03 3.53
C ILE A 222 17.23 -8.21 3.74
N ALA A 223 16.33 -8.63 4.63
CA ALA A 223 15.15 -7.84 4.97
C ALA A 223 15.54 -6.46 5.55
N VAL A 224 16.48 -6.42 6.50
CA VAL A 224 17.01 -5.17 7.08
C VAL A 224 17.60 -4.28 5.99
N LYS A 225 18.44 -4.83 5.10
CA LYS A 225 19.04 -4.10 3.98
C LYS A 225 17.98 -3.43 3.09
N LYS A 226 16.90 -4.15 2.75
CA LYS A 226 15.78 -3.69 1.92
C LYS A 226 14.94 -2.56 2.53
N MET A 227 15.07 -2.31 3.83
CA MET A 227 14.39 -1.23 4.56
C MET A 227 15.34 -0.19 5.16
N THR A 228 16.65 -0.27 4.90
CA THR A 228 17.66 0.64 5.44
C THR A 228 18.57 1.21 4.34
N SER A 229 19.66 0.52 4.00
CA SER A 229 20.66 0.99 3.04
C SER A 229 20.15 1.05 1.60
N ASP A 230 19.23 0.17 1.19
CA ASP A 230 18.69 0.21 -0.18
C ASP A 230 17.85 1.47 -0.44
N PRO A 231 16.88 1.84 0.43
CA PRO A 231 16.19 3.13 0.34
C PRO A 231 17.13 4.34 0.41
N CYS A 232 18.13 4.32 1.30
CA CYS A 232 19.08 5.42 1.42
C CYS A 232 19.90 5.59 0.13
N ARG A 233 20.37 4.49 -0.47
CA ARG A 233 21.08 4.51 -1.75
C ARG A 233 20.19 5.07 -2.86
N LYS A 234 18.94 4.60 -2.97
CA LYS A 234 18.04 5.06 -4.04
C LYS A 234 17.71 6.54 -3.93
N LEU A 235 17.49 7.03 -2.72
CA LEU A 235 17.12 8.43 -2.47
C LEU A 235 18.33 9.38 -2.42
N GLY A 236 19.56 8.84 -2.42
CA GLY A 236 20.78 9.63 -2.26
C GLY A 236 20.95 10.20 -0.86
N ILE A 237 20.44 9.50 0.16
CA ILE A 237 20.56 9.88 1.57
C ILE A 237 21.92 9.39 2.09
N GLN A 238 22.83 10.32 2.30
CA GLN A 238 24.17 10.02 2.78
C GLN A 238 24.19 9.79 4.30
N LYS A 239 25.14 8.97 4.76
CA LYS A 239 25.42 8.73 6.19
C LYS A 239 24.24 8.19 7.02
N ARG A 240 23.29 7.50 6.38
CA ARG A 240 22.15 6.81 7.01
C ARG A 240 21.96 5.43 6.38
N GLY A 241 21.19 4.57 7.06
CA GLY A 241 20.84 3.24 6.57
C GLY A 241 21.91 2.16 6.77
N GLU A 242 23.05 2.49 7.37
CA GLU A 242 24.12 1.55 7.75
C GLU A 242 24.64 1.87 9.16
N LEU A 243 25.03 0.84 9.91
CA LEU A 243 25.67 1.00 11.23
C LEU A 243 27.17 1.14 11.07
N ARG A 244 27.66 2.38 11.02
CA ARG A 244 29.06 2.71 10.77
C ARG A 244 29.48 3.94 11.56
N GLU A 245 30.75 3.99 11.98
CA GLU A 245 31.30 5.19 12.60
C GLU A 245 31.16 6.41 11.67
N GLY A 246 30.75 7.55 12.24
CA GLY A 246 30.50 8.79 11.49
C GLY A 246 29.15 8.87 10.77
N PHE A 247 28.28 7.84 10.87
CA PHE A 247 26.90 7.89 10.39
C PHE A 247 25.95 8.45 11.47
N TYR A 248 24.76 8.90 11.06
CA TYR A 248 23.72 9.30 12.01
C TYR A 248 23.24 8.09 12.81
N ALA A 249 23.00 8.29 14.11
CA ALA A 249 22.45 7.27 15.00
C ALA A 249 20.93 7.12 14.80
N ASP A 250 20.53 6.63 13.64
CA ASP A 250 19.17 6.16 13.36
C ASP A 250 19.13 4.63 13.56
N LEU A 251 18.63 4.19 14.71
CA LEU A 251 18.75 2.81 15.16
C LEU A 251 17.38 2.26 15.54
N VAL A 252 17.19 0.95 15.33
CA VAL A 252 16.07 0.20 15.87
C VAL A 252 16.63 -1.00 16.62
N ILE A 253 16.25 -1.14 17.88
CA ILE A 253 16.54 -2.32 18.70
C ILE A 253 15.27 -3.15 18.74
N PHE A 254 15.33 -4.37 18.21
CA PHE A 254 14.20 -5.27 18.15
C PHE A 254 14.63 -6.71 18.46
N ASN A 255 13.72 -7.51 18.99
CA ASN A 255 13.92 -8.92 19.25
C ASN A 255 13.58 -9.71 17.96
N PRO A 256 14.56 -10.37 17.32
CA PRO A 256 14.32 -11.12 16.09
C PRO A 256 13.37 -12.31 16.27
N ASP A 257 13.29 -12.88 17.46
CA ASP A 257 12.45 -14.05 17.75
C ASP A 257 10.97 -13.67 17.97
N THR A 258 10.70 -12.43 18.37
CA THR A 258 9.33 -12.00 18.73
C THR A 258 8.77 -10.88 17.86
N ILE A 259 9.58 -10.23 17.00
CA ILE A 259 9.10 -9.16 16.10
C ILE A 259 7.92 -9.63 15.25
N VAL A 260 6.79 -8.93 15.31
CA VAL A 260 5.56 -9.28 14.58
C VAL A 260 4.61 -8.09 14.45
N ASP A 261 3.85 -8.02 13.35
CA ASP A 261 2.74 -7.08 13.23
C ASP A 261 1.50 -7.58 13.97
N LYS A 262 0.84 -6.69 14.71
CA LYS A 262 -0.46 -6.97 15.35
C LYS A 262 -1.63 -6.49 14.49
N ALA A 263 -1.41 -5.39 13.74
CA ALA A 263 -2.40 -4.77 12.88
C ALA A 263 -3.07 -5.77 11.91
N THR A 264 -4.40 -5.89 12.05
CA THR A 264 -5.25 -6.71 11.17
C THR A 264 -6.15 -5.82 10.32
N PHE A 265 -6.93 -6.40 9.39
CA PHE A 265 -7.89 -5.60 8.60
C PHE A 265 -9.08 -5.11 9.45
N SER A 266 -9.44 -5.84 10.51
CA SER A 266 -10.50 -5.44 11.44
C SER A 266 -10.01 -4.48 12.53
N GLU A 267 -8.74 -4.62 12.94
CA GLU A 267 -8.08 -3.80 13.96
C GLU A 267 -6.71 -3.32 13.45
N PRO A 268 -6.66 -2.34 12.55
CA PRO A 268 -5.43 -1.98 11.82
C PRO A 268 -4.53 -1.00 12.56
N MET A 269 -5.04 -0.31 13.58
CA MET A 269 -4.29 0.67 14.38
C MET A 269 -3.69 0.01 15.62
N GLN A 270 -2.97 -1.09 15.42
CA GLN A 270 -2.27 -1.82 16.48
C GLN A 270 -0.77 -1.75 16.27
N TYR A 271 -0.07 -1.19 17.25
CA TYR A 271 1.39 -1.17 17.25
C TYR A 271 1.97 -2.59 17.29
N PRO A 272 3.12 -2.81 16.63
CA PRO A 272 3.77 -4.11 16.59
C PRO A 272 4.42 -4.47 17.92
N GLU A 273 4.68 -5.76 18.10
CA GLU A 273 5.45 -6.27 19.24
C GLU A 273 6.90 -6.55 18.83
N GLY A 274 7.80 -6.56 19.80
CA GLY A 274 9.22 -6.92 19.60
C GLY A 274 10.14 -5.78 19.19
N ILE A 275 9.65 -4.54 19.07
CA ILE A 275 10.51 -3.34 18.94
C ILE A 275 10.70 -2.73 20.34
N GLU A 276 11.94 -2.68 20.82
CA GLU A 276 12.25 -2.17 22.15
C GLU A 276 12.63 -0.69 22.13
N TYR A 277 13.45 -0.27 21.17
CA TYR A 277 13.84 1.14 21.03
C TYR A 277 13.84 1.58 19.57
N VAL A 278 13.43 2.82 19.34
CA VAL A 278 13.68 3.56 18.09
C VAL A 278 14.43 4.83 18.44
N ILE A 279 15.59 5.00 17.84
CA ILE A 279 16.50 6.12 18.05
C ILE A 279 16.60 6.89 16.73
N VAL A 280 16.40 8.21 16.79
CA VAL A 280 16.49 9.08 15.61
C VAL A 280 17.50 10.17 15.90
N ASN A 281 18.54 10.26 15.07
CA ASN A 281 19.64 11.21 15.26
C ASN A 281 20.30 11.17 16.65
N GLY A 282 20.30 10.01 17.30
CA GLY A 282 20.89 9.79 18.62
C GLY A 282 19.94 9.91 19.80
N ASP A 283 18.72 10.38 19.60
CA ASP A 283 17.73 10.53 20.67
C ASP A 283 16.68 9.41 20.64
N ILE A 284 16.37 8.86 21.81
CA ILE A 284 15.33 7.83 21.98
C ILE A 284 13.96 8.46 21.67
N THR A 285 13.36 8.01 20.57
CA THR A 285 12.05 8.47 20.09
C THR A 285 10.93 7.53 20.52
N VAL A 286 11.21 6.24 20.56
CA VAL A 286 10.31 5.21 21.11
C VAL A 286 11.10 4.38 22.12
N GLU A 287 10.51 4.16 23.30
CA GLU A 287 11.03 3.32 24.37
C GLU A 287 9.94 2.35 24.83
N LYS A 288 10.20 1.04 24.67
CA LYS A 288 9.32 -0.04 25.13
C LYS A 288 7.86 0.11 24.68
N GLY A 289 7.68 0.48 23.41
CA GLY A 289 6.37 0.65 22.78
C GLY A 289 5.79 2.06 22.89
N GLU A 290 6.34 2.92 23.74
CA GLU A 290 5.81 4.26 23.99
C GLU A 290 6.65 5.33 23.27
N HIS A 291 5.97 6.28 22.61
CA HIS A 291 6.64 7.43 22.00
C HIS A 291 7.04 8.43 23.09
N THR A 292 8.32 8.81 23.16
CA THR A 292 8.87 9.65 24.25
C THR A 292 8.48 11.13 24.13
N GLY A 293 7.88 11.51 23.00
CA GLY A 293 7.58 12.89 22.63
C GLY A 293 8.76 13.59 21.93
N CYS A 294 9.92 12.94 21.86
CA CYS A 294 11.08 13.45 21.16
C CYS A 294 10.83 13.53 19.64
N LYS A 295 11.24 14.63 19.01
CA LYS A 295 11.02 14.92 17.59
C LYS A 295 12.34 15.24 16.89
N SER A 296 13.35 14.40 17.09
CA SER A 296 14.70 14.62 16.57
C SER A 296 14.85 14.42 15.06
N GLY A 297 13.74 14.34 14.31
CA GLY A 297 13.74 14.27 12.85
C GLY A 297 14.36 15.52 12.20
N ARG A 298 14.90 15.35 10.99
CA ARG A 298 15.47 16.44 10.19
C ARG A 298 14.95 16.36 8.77
N VAL A 299 14.76 17.51 8.14
CA VAL A 299 14.50 17.57 6.70
C VAL A 299 15.75 17.08 5.96
N LEU A 300 15.60 15.99 5.22
CA LEU A 300 16.66 15.44 4.39
C LEU A 300 16.70 16.18 3.05
N ARG A 301 17.90 16.60 2.66
CA ARG A 301 18.16 17.14 1.33
C ARG A 301 19.01 16.14 0.58
N LYS A 302 18.79 16.01 -0.73
CA LYS A 302 19.67 15.24 -1.59
C LYS A 302 21.04 15.93 -1.58
N THR A 303 22.06 15.23 -1.10
CA THR A 303 23.45 15.72 -0.99
C THR A 303 24.35 14.85 -1.82
#